data_AF-A0A7C4DG75-F1
#
_entry.id   AF-A0A7C4DG75-F1
#
_cell.length_a   1.000
_cell.length_b   1.000
_cell.length_c   1.000
_cell.angle_alpha   90.00
_cell.angle_beta   90.00
_cell.angle_gamma   90.00
#
_symmetry.space_group_name_H-M   'P 1'
#
loop_
_entity.id
_entity.type
_entity.pdbx_description
1 polymer ?
#
loop_
_entity_poly.entity_id
_entity_poly.type
_entity_poly.pdbx_seq_one_letter_code
_entity_poly.pdbx_strand_id
1 'polypeptide(L)'
;MKILFSPYNLLLFSRLEMLRKGIDAKKLSRICKINRKSASHYLNSLVKKGLALKIDKEGKRKYFLTEKGKLLLKEIKLINSLLSSDLGFVEIKKIERVKASKRFVYDLGVENFNNFVAGFGGVICHNTAAGLTATVVRDEEFLGGWVLEAGALVMCNGSLCAIDEFEKVEKSDQIALHEALEQQTISIAKASIVATLPARTSILAGGNPKFGRFDPYLPIKEQIDIPETLLARFDLKFALRDIPNPELDSKIAEHILKARHYGEEEVKPEIEPEFIKKYVAYARKNCHPKLTREAGEVIKDFFVKLREKVSGEEAPIPITLRQYEALIRLAEASAKVQLRNEVTVEDAMRAINLMKASLRQFGFDPETGKIDIDRAEGHIPSSQRGKIRIMLDIIEELTQTFGKSIPVDEIIRRAKESGVDNPENILRSMKSEGIVFEPSPGFIQKI
;
A
#
# COMPACT_ATOMS: atom_id res chain seq x y z
N MET A 1 -9.18 -23.05 -24.53
CA MET A 1 -8.80 -24.42 -24.95
C MET A 1 -10.02 -25.33 -24.77
N LYS A 2 -10.74 -25.70 -25.85
CA LYS A 2 -11.96 -26.52 -25.77
C LYS A 2 -11.58 -27.97 -25.45
N ILE A 3 -11.88 -28.46 -24.25
CA ILE A 3 -11.92 -29.89 -23.95
C ILE A 3 -13.26 -30.20 -23.29
N LEU A 4 -14.15 -30.82 -24.08
CA LEU A 4 -15.41 -31.42 -23.63
C LEU A 4 -15.09 -32.57 -22.66
N PHE A 5 -15.49 -32.44 -21.39
CA PHE A 5 -15.52 -33.57 -20.46
C PHE A 5 -16.95 -34.10 -20.32
N SER A 6 -17.22 -35.20 -21.04
CA SER A 6 -18.35 -36.09 -20.77
C SER A 6 -17.93 -37.10 -19.68
N PRO A 7 -18.84 -37.50 -18.75
CA PRO A 7 -18.55 -38.43 -17.65
C PRO A 7 -18.04 -39.82 -18.08
N TYR A 8 -18.10 -40.16 -19.37
CA TYR A 8 -17.54 -41.39 -19.93
C TYR A 8 -16.00 -41.44 -19.97
N ASN A 9 -15.30 -40.32 -19.71
CA ASN A 9 -13.83 -40.22 -19.84
C ASN A 9 -13.01 -40.52 -18.57
N LEU A 10 -13.62 -40.67 -17.39
CA LEU A 10 -12.91 -41.12 -16.18
C LEU A 10 -12.30 -42.53 -16.33
N LEU A 11 -12.78 -43.30 -17.32
CA LEU A 11 -12.22 -44.59 -17.73
C LEU A 11 -10.95 -44.50 -18.60
N LEU A 12 -10.47 -43.32 -19.02
CA LEU A 12 -9.24 -43.20 -19.84
C LEU A 12 -7.95 -43.26 -19.03
N PHE A 13 -7.94 -42.72 -17.80
CA PHE A 13 -6.72 -42.53 -17.02
C PHE A 13 -6.07 -43.86 -16.60
N SER A 14 -6.88 -44.77 -16.03
CA SER A 14 -6.42 -46.12 -15.65
C SER A 14 -5.95 -46.93 -16.86
N ARG A 15 -6.47 -46.67 -18.06
CA ARG A 15 -6.13 -47.40 -19.30
C ARG A 15 -4.77 -47.01 -19.89
N LEU A 16 -4.34 -45.76 -19.73
CA LEU A 16 -3.05 -45.27 -20.23
C LEU A 16 -1.89 -45.69 -19.32
N GLU A 17 -2.07 -45.68 -18.00
CA GLU A 17 -1.02 -46.06 -17.05
C GLU A 17 -0.58 -47.53 -17.21
N MET A 18 -1.51 -48.39 -17.63
CA MET A 18 -1.27 -49.81 -17.91
C MET A 18 -0.34 -50.08 -19.10
N LEU A 19 -0.13 -49.08 -19.97
CA LEU A 19 0.80 -49.15 -21.10
C LEU A 19 2.27 -48.95 -20.69
N ARG A 20 2.57 -48.55 -19.44
CA ARG A 20 3.96 -48.45 -18.94
C ARG A 20 4.71 -49.79 -18.92
N LYS A 21 4.01 -50.89 -18.64
CA LYS A 21 4.61 -52.25 -18.53
C LYS A 21 4.44 -53.11 -19.79
N GLY A 22 3.86 -52.56 -20.87
CA GLY A 22 3.52 -53.29 -22.08
C GLY A 22 2.24 -54.12 -21.92
N ILE A 23 1.21 -53.83 -22.72
CA ILE A 23 -0.07 -54.55 -22.65
C ILE A 23 -0.54 -55.03 -24.03
N ASP A 24 -1.17 -56.20 -24.03
CA ASP A 24 -1.82 -56.77 -25.21
C ASP A 24 -3.32 -56.46 -25.19
N ALA A 25 -3.93 -56.36 -26.37
CA ALA A 25 -5.37 -56.10 -26.51
C ALA A 25 -6.27 -57.10 -25.76
N LYS A 26 -5.83 -58.36 -25.59
CA LYS A 26 -6.55 -59.40 -24.83
C LYS A 26 -6.51 -59.16 -23.31
N LYS A 27 -5.41 -58.60 -22.80
CA LYS A 27 -5.24 -58.28 -21.38
C LYS A 27 -5.99 -57.00 -21.05
N LEU A 28 -5.96 -56.01 -21.94
CA LEU A 28 -6.74 -54.78 -21.82
C LEU A 28 -8.25 -55.05 -21.86
N SER A 29 -8.72 -55.93 -22.77
CA SER A 29 -10.15 -56.28 -22.89
C SER A 29 -10.70 -56.92 -21.61
N ARG A 30 -9.93 -57.79 -20.96
CA ARG A 30 -10.32 -58.43 -19.69
C ARG A 30 -10.43 -57.43 -18.55
N ILE A 31 -9.45 -56.55 -18.40
CA ILE A 31 -9.39 -55.61 -17.27
C ILE A 31 -10.44 -54.50 -17.43
N CYS A 32 -10.66 -54.04 -18.66
CA CYS A 32 -11.63 -52.99 -18.94
C CYS A 32 -13.05 -53.51 -19.21
N LYS A 33 -13.27 -54.84 -19.18
CA LYS A 33 -14.54 -55.51 -19.54
C LYS A 33 -15.11 -55.04 -20.89
N ILE A 34 -14.26 -54.79 -21.88
CA ILE A 34 -14.66 -54.38 -23.24
C ILE A 34 -14.38 -55.50 -24.24
N ASN A 35 -15.08 -55.48 -25.38
CA ASN A 35 -14.81 -56.46 -26.44
C ASN A 35 -13.38 -56.29 -27.02
N ARG A 36 -12.80 -57.38 -27.53
CA ARG A 36 -11.39 -57.41 -27.99
C ARG A 36 -11.16 -56.52 -29.23
N LYS A 37 -12.17 -56.33 -30.09
CA LYS A 37 -12.08 -55.46 -31.27
C LYS A 37 -11.98 -53.99 -30.88
N SER A 38 -12.80 -53.53 -29.95
CA SER A 38 -12.79 -52.18 -29.39
C SER A 38 -11.50 -51.89 -28.62
N ALA A 39 -10.98 -52.86 -27.86
CA ALA A 39 -9.67 -52.73 -27.21
C ALA A 39 -8.54 -52.54 -28.23
N SER A 40 -8.56 -53.31 -29.32
CA SER A 40 -7.59 -53.18 -30.42
C SER A 40 -7.73 -51.84 -31.16
N HIS A 41 -8.96 -51.39 -31.42
CA HIS A 41 -9.23 -50.11 -32.07
C HIS A 41 -8.73 -48.92 -31.22
N TYR A 42 -8.97 -48.98 -29.91
CA TYR A 42 -8.46 -47.98 -28.96
C TYR A 42 -6.94 -47.91 -28.94
N LEU A 43 -6.25 -49.05 -28.83
CA LEU A 43 -4.79 -49.11 -28.83
C LEU A 43 -4.19 -48.59 -30.14
N ASN A 44 -4.78 -48.93 -31.29
CA ASN A 44 -4.33 -48.40 -32.58
C ASN A 44 -4.62 -46.90 -32.74
N SER A 45 -5.69 -46.37 -32.14
CA SER A 45 -5.95 -44.93 -32.11
C SER A 45 -4.88 -44.18 -31.32
N LEU A 46 -4.42 -44.74 -30.19
CA LEU A 46 -3.31 -44.17 -29.40
C LEU A 46 -1.98 -44.18 -30.16
N VAL A 47 -1.72 -45.24 -30.94
CA VAL A 47 -0.55 -45.30 -31.83
C VAL A 47 -0.65 -44.23 -32.93
N LYS A 48 -1.80 -44.09 -33.59
CA LYS A 48 -2.02 -43.03 -34.61
C LYS A 48 -1.83 -41.63 -34.05
N LYS A 49 -2.17 -41.39 -32.77
CA LYS A 49 -1.98 -40.10 -32.09
C LYS A 49 -0.55 -39.90 -31.55
N GLY A 50 0.36 -40.84 -31.76
CA GLY A 50 1.75 -40.76 -31.33
C GLY A 50 1.95 -40.92 -29.81
N LEU A 51 0.95 -41.43 -29.09
CA LEU A 51 0.97 -41.59 -27.63
C LEU A 51 1.45 -42.99 -27.21
N ALA A 52 1.42 -43.96 -28.12
CA ALA A 52 1.88 -45.32 -27.87
C ALA A 52 2.67 -45.89 -29.07
N LEU A 53 3.59 -46.80 -28.80
CA LEU A 53 4.34 -47.58 -29.78
C LEU A 53 3.82 -49.02 -29.77
N LYS A 54 3.72 -49.61 -30.96
CA LYS A 54 3.34 -51.00 -31.16
C LYS A 54 4.59 -51.80 -31.51
N ILE A 55 4.85 -52.88 -30.76
CA ILE A 55 5.97 -53.80 -31.00
C ILE A 55 5.39 -55.21 -31.15
N ASP A 56 5.73 -55.89 -32.24
CA ASP A 56 5.41 -57.30 -32.45
C ASP A 56 6.63 -58.16 -32.05
N LYS A 57 6.47 -59.04 -31.07
CA LYS A 57 7.45 -60.09 -30.72
C LYS A 57 6.70 -61.41 -30.62
N GLU A 58 7.18 -62.44 -31.34
CA GLU A 58 6.65 -63.82 -31.27
C GLU A 58 5.12 -63.93 -31.47
N GLY A 59 4.58 -63.21 -32.45
CA GLY A 59 3.15 -63.25 -32.79
C GLY A 59 2.21 -62.58 -31.76
N LYS A 60 2.75 -61.89 -30.75
CA LYS A 60 1.98 -61.13 -29.75
C LYS A 60 2.26 -59.63 -29.86
N ARG A 61 1.21 -58.87 -30.19
CA ARG A 61 1.22 -57.41 -30.33
C ARG A 61 1.14 -56.71 -28.97
N LYS A 62 2.29 -56.20 -28.50
CA LYS A 62 2.43 -55.40 -27.28
C LYS A 62 2.45 -53.90 -27.59
N TYR A 63 1.82 -53.10 -26.73
CA TYR A 63 1.77 -51.65 -26.84
C TYR A 63 2.44 -50.99 -25.63
N PHE A 64 3.28 -49.99 -25.87
CA PHE A 64 4.06 -49.24 -24.87
C PHE A 64 3.83 -47.73 -25.02
N LEU A 65 4.02 -46.93 -23.97
CA LEU A 65 3.92 -45.47 -24.06
C LEU A 65 5.15 -44.85 -24.75
N THR A 66 4.92 -43.84 -25.59
CA THR A 66 5.97 -42.92 -26.07
C THR A 66 6.34 -41.90 -24.99
N GLU A 67 7.44 -41.16 -25.17
CA GLU A 67 7.77 -40.02 -24.30
C GLU A 67 6.65 -38.97 -24.27
N LYS A 68 6.04 -38.67 -25.43
CA LYS A 68 4.86 -37.80 -25.53
C LYS A 68 3.67 -38.33 -24.73
N GLY A 69 3.45 -39.65 -24.74
CA GLY A 69 2.42 -40.30 -23.92
C GLY A 69 2.72 -40.24 -22.43
N LYS A 70 3.99 -40.34 -22.01
CA LYS A 70 4.40 -40.20 -20.60
C LYS A 70 4.21 -38.78 -20.08
N LEU A 71 4.48 -37.77 -20.92
CA LEU A 71 4.32 -36.35 -20.58
C LEU A 71 2.85 -35.99 -20.38
N LEU A 72 1.98 -36.44 -21.31
CA LEU A 72 0.53 -36.31 -21.16
C LEU A 72 0.02 -36.99 -19.88
N LEU A 73 0.58 -38.15 -19.52
CA LEU A 73 0.20 -38.84 -18.29
C LEU A 73 0.58 -38.04 -17.04
N LYS A 74 1.70 -37.30 -17.06
CA LYS A 74 2.08 -36.39 -15.98
C LYS A 74 1.14 -35.19 -15.89
N GLU A 75 0.78 -34.59 -17.02
CA GLU A 75 -0.17 -33.46 -17.06
C GLU A 75 -1.55 -33.87 -16.53
N ILE A 76 -2.06 -35.04 -16.92
CA ILE A 76 -3.35 -35.52 -16.39
C ILE A 76 -3.25 -35.83 -14.89
N LYS A 77 -2.11 -36.34 -14.40
CA LYS A 77 -1.89 -36.51 -12.95
C LYS A 77 -1.92 -35.18 -12.20
N LEU A 78 -1.30 -34.15 -12.77
CA LEU A 78 -1.31 -32.80 -12.21
C LEU A 78 -2.74 -32.24 -12.17
N ILE A 79 -3.49 -32.38 -13.27
CA ILE A 79 -4.90 -31.94 -13.34
C ILE A 79 -5.77 -32.69 -12.33
N ASN A 80 -5.59 -34.01 -12.17
CA ASN A 80 -6.32 -34.77 -11.16
C ASN A 80 -5.93 -34.37 -9.72
N SER A 81 -4.65 -34.08 -9.47
CA SER A 81 -4.19 -33.56 -8.18
C SER A 81 -4.81 -32.20 -7.86
N LEU A 82 -4.99 -31.36 -8.89
CA LEU A 82 -5.67 -30.07 -8.76
C LEU A 82 -7.17 -30.27 -8.50
N LEU A 83 -7.83 -31.22 -9.18
CA LEU A 83 -9.24 -31.55 -8.96
C LEU A 83 -9.54 -32.11 -7.56
N SER A 84 -8.56 -32.74 -6.91
CA SER A 84 -8.67 -33.27 -5.54
C SER A 84 -8.11 -32.32 -4.47
N SER A 85 -7.56 -31.17 -4.87
CA SER A 85 -7.08 -30.15 -3.94
C SER A 85 -8.24 -29.29 -3.46
N ASP A 86 -8.03 -28.54 -2.38
CA ASP A 86 -9.02 -27.58 -1.84
C ASP A 86 -9.32 -26.41 -2.79
N LEU A 87 -8.72 -26.40 -3.99
CA LEU A 87 -9.00 -25.47 -5.08
C LEU A 87 -10.19 -25.98 -5.91
N GLY A 88 -11.36 -25.38 -5.69
CA GLY A 88 -12.55 -25.63 -6.49
C GLY A 88 -12.46 -24.98 -7.88
N PHE A 89 -12.67 -25.76 -8.94
CA PHE A 89 -12.82 -25.23 -10.30
C PHE A 89 -14.31 -25.09 -10.63
N VAL A 90 -14.73 -23.87 -10.99
CA VAL A 90 -16.12 -23.56 -11.36
C VAL A 90 -16.25 -23.51 -12.88
N GLU A 91 -17.29 -24.16 -13.42
CA GLU A 91 -17.61 -24.08 -14.84
C GLU A 91 -18.05 -22.65 -15.22
N ILE A 92 -17.37 -22.03 -16.18
CA ILE A 92 -17.72 -20.71 -16.67
C ILE A 92 -19.02 -20.82 -17.48
N LYS A 93 -20.16 -20.55 -16.83
CA LYS A 93 -21.50 -20.61 -17.44
C LYS A 93 -21.74 -19.50 -18.47
N LYS A 94 -21.07 -18.34 -18.31
CA LYS A 94 -21.22 -17.17 -19.19
C LYS A 94 -20.00 -16.25 -19.05
N ILE A 95 -19.57 -15.64 -20.15
CA ILE A 95 -18.57 -14.56 -20.14
C ILE A 95 -19.31 -13.29 -20.58
N GLU A 96 -19.39 -12.30 -19.70
CA GLU A 96 -19.96 -10.99 -20.01
C GLU A 96 -18.95 -9.89 -19.69
N ARG A 97 -18.98 -8.81 -20.46
CA ARG A 97 -18.19 -7.62 -20.20
C ARG A 97 -19.00 -6.69 -19.29
N VAL A 98 -18.76 -6.78 -18.00
CA VAL A 98 -19.44 -5.98 -16.99
C VAL A 98 -18.76 -4.62 -16.87
N LYS A 99 -19.54 -3.52 -16.84
CA LYS A 99 -19.01 -2.21 -16.42
C LYS A 99 -18.84 -2.23 -14.91
N ALA A 100 -17.61 -1.98 -14.44
CA ALA A 100 -17.25 -2.10 -13.03
C ALA A 100 -18.03 -1.13 -12.13
N SER A 101 -18.72 -1.66 -11.13
CA SER A 101 -19.53 -0.92 -10.14
C SER A 101 -18.89 -0.80 -8.73
N LYS A 102 -17.59 -1.12 -8.59
CA LYS A 102 -16.62 -0.87 -7.46
C LYS A 102 -16.42 -1.94 -6.34
N ARG A 103 -15.22 -1.84 -5.71
CA ARG A 103 -14.82 -2.11 -4.28
C ARG A 103 -13.83 -3.27 -3.98
N PHE A 104 -12.66 -3.27 -4.62
CA PHE A 104 -11.45 -3.92 -4.08
C PHE A 104 -10.37 -2.85 -3.83
N VAL A 105 -9.71 -2.89 -2.67
CA VAL A 105 -8.33 -2.39 -2.53
C VAL A 105 -7.48 -3.61 -2.83
N TYR A 106 -6.75 -3.55 -3.94
CA TYR A 106 -5.72 -4.54 -4.19
C TYR A 106 -4.51 -4.12 -3.36
N ASP A 107 -4.07 -4.99 -2.46
CA ASP A 107 -2.68 -4.92 -2.01
C ASP A 107 -1.83 -5.40 -3.19
N LEU A 108 -1.23 -4.43 -3.87
CA LEU A 108 -0.38 -4.64 -5.03
C LEU A 108 1.10 -4.41 -4.67
N GLY A 109 1.43 -4.35 -3.37
CA GLY A 109 2.80 -4.28 -2.91
C GLY A 109 3.60 -5.46 -3.46
N VAL A 110 4.51 -5.17 -4.39
CA VAL A 110 5.59 -6.10 -4.75
C VAL A 110 6.76 -5.72 -3.86
N GLU A 111 7.29 -6.67 -3.08
CA GLU A 111 8.45 -6.42 -2.23
C GLU A 111 9.58 -5.76 -3.05
N ASN A 112 10.06 -4.61 -2.55
CA ASN A 112 11.07 -3.73 -3.13
C ASN A 112 10.61 -2.73 -4.22
N PHE A 113 9.31 -2.45 -4.36
CA PHE A 113 8.82 -1.45 -5.34
C PHE A 113 7.77 -0.50 -4.75
N ASN A 114 7.91 0.79 -5.05
CA ASN A 114 6.99 1.83 -4.63
C ASN A 114 5.76 1.89 -5.55
N ASN A 115 4.57 2.10 -4.97
CA ASN A 115 3.31 2.16 -5.71
C ASN A 115 2.87 3.60 -5.90
N PHE A 116 2.41 3.95 -7.11
CA PHE A 116 2.02 5.32 -7.43
C PHE A 116 0.62 5.36 -8.05
N VAL A 117 -0.10 6.47 -7.87
CA VAL A 117 -1.36 6.76 -8.59
C VAL A 117 -1.23 8.08 -9.32
N ALA A 118 -1.40 8.05 -10.64
CA ALA A 118 -1.25 9.17 -11.56
C ALA A 118 -2.55 9.48 -12.34
N GLY A 119 -2.72 10.73 -12.76
CA GLY A 119 -3.73 11.12 -13.75
C GLY A 119 -5.10 11.56 -13.21
N PHE A 120 -5.94 12.11 -14.10
CA PHE A 120 -7.28 12.59 -13.79
C PHE A 120 -8.24 11.41 -13.60
N GLY A 121 -8.48 11.02 -12.35
CA GLY A 121 -9.38 9.90 -12.02
C GLY A 121 -8.72 8.69 -11.35
N GLY A 122 -7.46 8.79 -10.93
CA GLY A 122 -6.82 7.80 -10.05
C GLY A 122 -6.38 6.52 -10.77
N VAL A 123 -5.47 6.63 -11.74
CA VAL A 123 -4.85 5.45 -12.37
C VAL A 123 -3.66 5.02 -11.53
N ILE A 124 -3.68 3.80 -10.98
CA ILE A 124 -2.55 3.23 -10.26
C ILE A 124 -1.45 2.90 -11.29
N CYS A 125 -0.33 3.62 -11.23
CA CYS A 125 0.89 3.31 -11.95
C CYS A 125 1.77 2.44 -11.04
N HIS A 126 1.72 1.12 -11.25
CA HIS A 126 2.85 0.26 -10.88
C HIS A 126 3.94 0.44 -11.92
N ASN A 127 5.15 0.69 -11.43
CA ASN A 127 6.43 0.55 -12.14
C ASN A 127 6.32 0.90 -13.65
N THR A 128 6.31 2.20 -13.97
CA THR A 128 6.69 2.60 -15.33
C THR A 128 8.14 2.13 -15.53
N ALA A 129 8.55 1.73 -16.75
CA ALA A 129 9.96 1.41 -17.03
C ALA A 129 10.90 2.59 -16.69
N ALA A 130 10.30 3.79 -16.57
CA ALA A 130 10.92 5.04 -16.17
C ALA A 130 10.90 5.37 -14.66
N GLY A 131 10.19 4.62 -13.82
CA GLY A 131 10.01 4.90 -12.40
C GLY A 131 9.34 6.27 -12.12
N LEU A 132 9.82 6.96 -11.08
CA LEU A 132 9.26 8.25 -10.65
C LEU A 132 9.59 9.42 -11.60
N THR A 133 10.70 9.31 -12.34
CA THR A 133 11.33 10.43 -13.08
C THR A 133 11.15 10.38 -14.58
N ALA A 134 12.18 10.04 -15.33
CA ALA A 134 12.14 9.66 -16.72
C ALA A 134 13.41 8.83 -17.00
N THR A 135 13.28 7.84 -17.88
CA THR A 135 14.38 6.95 -18.27
C THR A 135 14.64 7.09 -19.76
N VAL A 136 15.87 6.79 -20.16
CA VAL A 136 16.25 6.77 -21.57
C VAL A 136 16.27 5.31 -22.02
N VAL A 137 15.41 4.98 -22.97
CA VAL A 137 15.24 3.63 -23.53
C VAL A 137 15.73 3.64 -24.97
N ARG A 138 16.30 2.54 -25.43
CA ARG A 138 16.71 2.41 -26.82
C ARG A 138 15.50 2.01 -27.67
N ASP A 139 15.22 2.79 -28.70
CA ASP A 139 14.13 2.51 -29.63
C ASP A 139 14.57 1.43 -30.64
N GLU A 140 14.00 0.23 -30.51
CA GLU A 140 14.27 -0.91 -31.38
C GLU A 140 13.42 -0.91 -32.66
N GLU A 141 12.34 -0.12 -32.73
CA GLU A 141 11.37 -0.18 -33.83
C GLU A 141 11.67 0.78 -34.98
N PHE A 142 12.21 1.98 -34.72
CA PHE A 142 12.36 3.00 -35.78
C PHE A 142 13.80 3.37 -36.13
N LEU A 143 14.66 3.69 -35.16
CA LEU A 143 15.92 4.39 -35.44
C LEU A 143 17.16 3.88 -34.68
N GLY A 144 17.02 2.88 -33.78
CA GLY A 144 18.14 2.37 -32.99
C GLY A 144 18.76 3.39 -32.01
N GLY A 145 18.10 4.55 -31.86
CA GLY A 145 18.53 5.69 -31.06
C GLY A 145 17.98 5.67 -29.63
N TRP A 146 18.49 6.56 -28.81
CA TRP A 146 18.02 6.76 -27.43
C TRP A 146 16.78 7.66 -27.44
N VAL A 147 15.69 7.20 -26.82
CA VAL A 147 14.43 7.92 -26.66
C VAL A 147 14.14 8.10 -25.17
N LEU A 148 13.57 9.25 -24.83
CA LEU A 148 13.23 9.58 -23.44
C LEU A 148 11.80 9.15 -23.13
N GLU A 149 11.63 8.32 -22.10
CA GLU A 149 10.36 7.85 -21.57
C GLU A 149 10.02 8.58 -20.26
N ALA A 150 8.87 9.24 -20.22
CA ALA A 150 8.39 9.99 -19.05
C ALA A 150 7.98 9.04 -17.90
N GLY A 151 8.48 9.32 -16.69
CA GLY A 151 8.06 8.67 -15.45
C GLY A 151 6.92 9.41 -14.75
N ALA A 152 6.51 8.90 -13.59
CA ALA A 152 5.25 9.24 -12.95
C ALA A 152 5.05 10.74 -12.67
N LEU A 153 6.07 11.44 -12.14
CA LEU A 153 5.97 12.87 -11.81
C LEU A 153 5.81 13.75 -13.05
N VAL A 154 6.49 13.41 -14.14
CA VAL A 154 6.39 14.12 -15.43
C VAL A 154 5.03 13.86 -16.06
N MET A 155 4.55 12.62 -16.04
CA MET A 155 3.21 12.25 -16.52
C MET A 155 2.09 12.94 -15.72
N CYS A 156 2.31 13.19 -14.43
CA CYS A 156 1.36 13.86 -13.55
C CYS A 156 1.37 15.39 -13.64
N ASN A 157 2.15 16.01 -14.54
CA ASN A 157 2.22 17.46 -14.65
C ASN A 157 0.81 18.09 -14.79
N GLY A 158 0.44 18.95 -13.83
CA GLY A 158 -0.89 19.59 -13.73
C GLY A 158 -1.97 18.77 -13.00
N SER A 159 -1.59 17.64 -12.39
CA SER A 159 -2.50 16.70 -11.70
C SER A 159 -1.96 16.28 -10.32
N LEU A 160 -2.56 15.24 -9.74
CA LEU A 160 -2.17 14.67 -8.45
C LEU A 160 -1.35 13.39 -8.71
N CYS A 161 -0.21 13.29 -8.05
CA CYS A 161 0.59 12.08 -7.94
C CYS A 161 0.44 11.57 -6.50
N ALA A 162 -0.20 10.41 -6.33
CA ALA A 162 -0.22 9.73 -5.05
C ALA A 162 0.95 8.75 -4.96
N ILE A 163 1.61 8.71 -3.81
CA ILE A 163 2.74 7.82 -3.52
C ILE A 163 2.36 7.04 -2.28
N ASP A 164 2.41 5.71 -2.36
CA ASP A 164 2.25 4.84 -1.20
C ASP A 164 3.61 4.32 -0.73
N GLU A 165 3.70 3.90 0.52
CA GLU A 165 4.94 3.47 1.18
C GLU A 165 6.09 4.48 1.01
N PHE A 166 5.80 5.76 1.24
CA PHE A 166 6.77 6.85 1.02
C PHE A 166 8.08 6.68 1.81
N GLU A 167 8.05 5.94 2.92
CA GLU A 167 9.23 5.56 3.70
C GLU A 167 10.20 4.62 2.96
N LYS A 168 9.72 3.85 1.99
CA LYS A 168 10.52 2.88 1.22
C LYS A 168 11.06 3.44 -0.10
N VAL A 169 10.87 4.74 -0.36
CA VAL A 169 11.30 5.37 -1.60
C VAL A 169 12.84 5.36 -1.71
N GLU A 170 13.36 4.85 -2.82
CA GLU A 170 14.80 4.76 -3.06
C GLU A 170 15.47 6.15 -3.09
N LYS A 171 16.77 6.21 -2.75
CA LYS A 171 17.52 7.48 -2.70
C LYS A 171 17.53 8.25 -4.03
N SER A 172 17.57 7.54 -5.16
CA SER A 172 17.48 8.13 -6.51
C SER A 172 16.17 8.88 -6.72
N ASP A 173 15.06 8.26 -6.32
CA ASP A 173 13.72 8.84 -6.40
C ASP A 173 13.50 9.96 -5.35
N GLN A 174 14.14 9.88 -4.19
CA GLN A 174 14.15 10.97 -3.21
C GLN A 174 14.82 12.24 -3.77
N ILE A 175 15.92 12.12 -4.51
CA ILE A 175 16.59 13.25 -5.16
C ILE A 175 15.65 13.90 -6.19
N ALA A 176 14.95 13.09 -6.96
CA ALA A 176 13.97 13.58 -7.91
C ALA A 176 12.78 14.29 -7.25
N LEU A 177 12.29 13.75 -6.13
CA LEU A 177 11.25 14.40 -5.33
C LEU A 177 11.73 15.75 -4.79
N HIS A 178 12.99 15.85 -4.36
CA HIS A 178 13.57 17.13 -3.97
C HIS A 178 13.54 18.16 -5.09
N GLU A 179 13.94 17.77 -6.30
CA GLU A 179 13.92 18.66 -7.46
C GLU A 179 12.49 19.04 -7.83
N ALA A 180 11.58 18.06 -7.95
CA ALA A 180 10.21 18.28 -8.36
C ALA A 180 9.41 19.13 -7.35
N LEU A 181 9.58 18.91 -6.04
CA LEU A 181 8.88 19.68 -5.01
C LEU A 181 9.43 21.10 -4.83
N GLU A 182 10.67 21.35 -5.25
CA GLU A 182 11.30 22.67 -5.12
C GLU A 182 11.20 23.50 -6.40
N GLN A 183 11.57 22.92 -7.53
CA GLN A 183 11.69 23.60 -8.81
C GLN A 183 10.50 23.33 -9.74
N GLN A 184 9.66 22.33 -9.42
CA GLN A 184 8.56 21.88 -10.27
C GLN A 184 9.02 21.40 -11.65
N THR A 185 10.27 20.90 -11.71
CA THR A 185 10.93 20.36 -12.90
C THR A 185 11.74 19.12 -12.52
N ILE A 186 12.07 18.29 -13.51
CA ILE A 186 12.97 17.15 -13.38
C ILE A 186 14.01 17.23 -14.50
N SER A 187 15.29 17.28 -14.12
CA SER A 187 16.41 17.41 -15.03
C SER A 187 17.07 16.07 -15.25
N ILE A 188 17.27 15.72 -16.53
CA ILE A 188 17.75 14.40 -16.94
C ILE A 188 18.93 14.59 -17.85
N ALA A 189 20.05 13.99 -17.45
CA ALA A 189 21.28 13.93 -18.23
C ALA A 189 21.74 12.48 -18.34
N LYS A 190 21.23 11.77 -19.36
CA LYS A 190 21.55 10.34 -19.61
C LYS A 190 21.68 10.08 -21.11
N ALA A 191 22.63 9.21 -21.49
CA ALA A 191 22.83 8.75 -22.87
C ALA A 191 22.83 9.88 -23.92
N SER A 192 23.58 10.95 -23.64
CA SER A 192 23.70 12.15 -24.51
C SER A 192 22.42 12.99 -24.66
N ILE A 193 21.36 12.69 -23.90
CA ILE A 193 20.15 13.50 -23.81
C ILE A 193 20.23 14.32 -22.52
N VAL A 194 20.25 15.64 -22.68
CA VAL A 194 20.11 16.59 -21.58
C VAL A 194 18.78 17.31 -21.78
N ALA A 195 17.82 17.08 -20.89
CA ALA A 195 16.49 17.66 -20.96
C ALA A 195 15.96 17.99 -19.58
N THR A 196 15.21 19.09 -19.47
CA THR A 196 14.49 19.47 -18.27
C THR A 196 13.00 19.39 -18.56
N LEU A 197 12.29 18.53 -17.83
CA LEU A 197 10.88 18.24 -18.02
C LEU A 197 10.04 18.93 -16.93
N PRO A 198 8.89 19.52 -17.28
CA PRO A 198 8.00 20.10 -16.28
C PRO A 198 7.34 19.00 -15.43
N ALA A 199 7.32 19.20 -14.12
CA ALA A 199 6.73 18.30 -13.13
C ALA A 199 5.89 19.08 -12.11
N ARG A 200 5.01 19.96 -12.59
CA ARG A 200 4.09 20.76 -11.74
C ARG A 200 2.94 19.89 -11.23
N THR A 201 3.26 18.95 -10.36
CA THR A 201 2.31 17.98 -9.79
C THR A 201 2.07 18.27 -8.31
N SER A 202 0.85 18.02 -7.85
CA SER A 202 0.57 17.94 -6.41
C SER A 202 0.92 16.53 -5.94
N ILE A 203 1.56 16.40 -4.77
CA ILE A 203 1.93 15.09 -4.21
C ILE A 203 1.03 14.77 -3.01
N LEU A 204 0.46 13.57 -3.00
CA LEU A 204 -0.18 12.97 -1.85
C LEU A 204 0.64 11.75 -1.44
N ALA A 205 1.29 11.79 -0.29
CA ALA A 205 2.12 10.68 0.19
C ALA A 205 1.42 9.98 1.36
N GLY A 206 1.31 8.66 1.27
CA GLY A 206 1.04 7.76 2.38
C GLY A 206 2.34 7.08 2.79
N GLY A 207 2.54 6.90 4.08
CA GLY A 207 3.71 6.18 4.59
C GLY A 207 3.45 5.65 5.99
N ASN A 208 4.23 4.64 6.37
CA ASN A 208 4.10 3.97 7.65
C ASN A 208 5.15 4.46 8.66
N PRO A 209 4.85 4.46 9.96
CA PRO A 209 5.86 4.65 10.99
C PRO A 209 6.84 3.46 11.03
N LYS A 210 8.04 3.65 11.60
CA LYS A 210 9.13 2.66 11.64
C LYS A 210 8.73 1.27 12.13
N PHE A 211 7.79 1.18 13.06
CA PHE A 211 7.33 -0.08 13.66
C PHE A 211 5.88 -0.43 13.29
N GLY A 212 5.34 0.15 12.21
CA GLY A 212 3.99 -0.12 11.70
C GLY A 212 2.84 0.51 12.49
N ARG A 213 3.09 0.96 13.74
CA ARG A 213 2.15 1.76 14.54
C ARG A 213 2.86 2.94 15.18
N PHE A 214 2.12 4.01 15.41
CA PHE A 214 2.61 5.14 16.19
C PHE A 214 2.56 4.79 17.67
N ASP A 215 3.71 4.87 18.34
CA ASP A 215 3.84 4.85 19.78
C ASP A 215 3.35 6.20 20.35
N PRO A 216 2.32 6.23 21.22
CA PRO A 216 1.82 7.46 21.83
C PRO A 216 2.80 8.15 22.79
N TYR A 217 3.89 7.48 23.16
CA TYR A 217 4.86 7.97 24.15
C TYR A 217 6.15 8.53 23.54
N LEU A 218 6.34 8.33 22.24
CA LEU A 218 7.50 8.84 21.50
C LEU A 218 7.07 9.99 20.59
N PRO A 219 7.91 11.02 20.40
CA PRO A 219 7.62 12.08 19.44
C PRO A 219 7.44 11.50 18.02
N ILE A 220 6.40 11.95 17.30
CA ILE A 220 6.15 11.51 15.90
C ILE A 220 7.40 11.64 15.03
N LYS A 221 8.18 12.72 15.23
CA LYS A 221 9.38 13.01 14.45
C LYS A 221 10.39 11.85 14.46
N GLU A 222 10.56 11.18 15.60
CA GLU A 222 11.54 10.10 15.77
C GLU A 222 11.03 8.78 15.15
N GLN A 223 9.72 8.65 15.02
CA GLN A 223 9.03 7.44 14.52
C GLN A 223 8.87 7.40 13.00
N ILE A 224 9.18 8.49 12.30
CA ILE A 224 9.09 8.58 10.84
C ILE A 224 10.49 8.36 10.24
N ASP A 225 10.58 7.53 9.20
CA ASP A 225 11.82 7.27 8.46
C ASP A 225 11.91 8.08 7.16
N ILE A 226 11.64 9.38 7.25
CA ILE A 226 11.66 10.30 6.11
C ILE A 226 12.59 11.46 6.45
N PRO A 227 13.52 11.83 5.54
CA PRO A 227 14.41 12.97 5.75
C PRO A 227 13.65 14.26 6.07
N GLU A 228 14.11 15.03 7.07
CA GLU A 228 13.52 16.31 7.46
C GLU A 228 13.43 17.30 6.28
N THR A 229 14.40 17.24 5.37
CA THR A 229 14.44 18.04 4.15
C THR A 229 13.24 17.76 3.23
N LEU A 230 12.73 16.52 3.15
CA LEU A 230 11.52 16.19 2.41
C LEU A 230 10.27 16.55 3.21
N LEU A 231 10.22 16.24 4.51
CA LEU A 231 9.08 16.54 5.38
C LEU A 231 8.77 18.05 5.46
N ALA A 232 9.80 18.90 5.42
CA ALA A 232 9.66 20.35 5.40
C ALA A 232 9.03 20.88 4.09
N ARG A 233 9.05 20.09 3.00
CA ARG A 233 8.47 20.47 1.70
C ARG A 233 6.98 20.20 1.59
N PHE A 234 6.44 19.35 2.47
CA PHE A 234 5.00 19.11 2.55
C PHE A 234 4.30 20.24 3.30
N ASP A 235 3.29 20.81 2.65
CA ASP A 235 2.47 21.91 3.20
C ASP A 235 1.62 21.45 4.38
N LEU A 236 1.01 20.26 4.28
CA LEU A 236 0.20 19.66 5.32
C LEU A 236 0.70 18.25 5.62
N LYS A 237 0.77 17.92 6.90
CA LYS A 237 1.18 16.62 7.40
C LYS A 237 0.16 16.14 8.41
N PHE A 238 -0.31 14.91 8.27
CA PHE A 238 -1.29 14.32 9.17
C PHE A 238 -0.80 12.95 9.63
N ALA A 239 -0.80 12.75 10.94
CA ALA A 239 -0.50 11.46 11.55
C ALA A 239 -1.80 10.79 11.93
N LEU A 240 -2.10 9.67 11.25
CA LEU A 240 -3.27 8.85 11.54
C LEU A 240 -2.87 7.83 12.61
N ARG A 241 -3.40 8.00 13.83
CA ARG A 241 -3.17 7.08 14.94
C ARG A 241 -4.37 6.17 15.10
N ASP A 242 -4.10 4.89 15.27
CA ASP A 242 -5.11 3.91 15.64
C ASP A 242 -5.30 3.96 17.17
N ILE A 243 -6.29 4.73 17.63
CA ILE A 243 -6.65 4.83 19.04
C ILE A 243 -7.92 4.01 19.23
N PRO A 244 -7.87 2.85 19.90
CA PRO A 244 -9.03 2.01 20.12
C PRO A 244 -10.16 2.79 20.79
N ASN A 245 -11.33 2.82 20.15
CA ASN A 245 -12.51 3.49 20.69
C ASN A 245 -13.72 2.59 20.44
N PRO A 246 -14.19 1.86 21.46
CA PRO A 246 -15.26 0.89 21.30
C PRO A 246 -16.53 1.44 20.64
N GLU A 247 -16.89 2.71 20.89
CA GLU A 247 -18.07 3.34 20.28
C GLU A 247 -17.85 3.65 18.80
N LEU A 248 -16.70 4.22 18.45
CA LEU A 248 -16.36 4.55 17.07
C LEU A 248 -16.14 3.26 16.25
N ASP A 249 -15.42 2.30 16.81
CA ASP A 249 -15.13 1.02 16.21
C ASP A 249 -16.40 0.21 15.98
N SER A 250 -17.34 0.24 16.93
CA SER A 250 -18.66 -0.37 16.77
C SER A 250 -19.44 0.26 15.60
N LYS A 251 -19.45 1.59 15.49
CA LYS A 251 -20.10 2.30 14.36
C LYS A 251 -19.45 1.95 13.02
N ILE A 252 -18.12 1.90 12.97
CA ILE A 252 -17.37 1.52 11.76
C ILE A 252 -17.66 0.07 11.38
N ALA A 253 -17.61 -0.85 12.34
CA ALA A 253 -17.90 -2.27 12.12
C ALA A 253 -19.34 -2.48 11.64
N GLU A 254 -20.32 -1.81 12.26
CA GLU A 254 -21.72 -1.85 11.84
C GLU A 254 -21.87 -1.32 10.41
N HIS A 255 -21.20 -0.22 10.06
CA HIS A 255 -21.20 0.32 8.70
C HIS A 255 -20.59 -0.66 7.68
N ILE A 256 -19.48 -1.31 8.02
CA ILE A 256 -18.84 -2.33 7.17
C ILE A 256 -19.75 -3.54 6.96
N LEU A 257 -20.41 -4.01 8.03
CA LEU A 257 -21.34 -5.14 7.97
C LEU A 257 -22.58 -4.80 7.12
N LYS A 258 -23.17 -3.62 7.32
CA LYS A 258 -24.26 -3.09 6.46
C LYS A 258 -23.85 -3.09 4.99
N ALA A 259 -22.67 -2.57 4.69
CA ALA A 259 -22.16 -2.49 3.32
C ALA A 259 -21.83 -3.84 2.68
N ARG A 260 -21.48 -4.88 3.46
CA ARG A 260 -21.04 -6.20 2.93
C ARG A 260 -22.13 -7.27 2.92
N HIS A 261 -22.96 -7.34 3.95
CA HIS A 261 -23.86 -8.48 4.17
C HIS A 261 -25.31 -8.23 3.74
N TYR A 262 -25.77 -6.98 3.75
CA TYR A 262 -27.20 -6.71 3.61
C TYR A 262 -27.65 -6.34 2.19
N GLY A 263 -26.73 -6.16 1.22
CA GLY A 263 -27.06 -6.02 -0.20
C GLY A 263 -27.98 -4.83 -0.57
N GLU A 264 -28.44 -4.06 0.41
CA GLU A 264 -29.29 -2.88 0.34
C GLU A 264 -28.61 -1.85 1.25
N GLU A 265 -28.29 -0.62 0.86
CA GLU A 265 -28.61 0.23 -0.28
C GLU A 265 -27.29 0.56 -1.00
N GLU A 266 -27.29 0.78 -2.31
CA GLU A 266 -26.26 1.68 -2.86
C GLU A 266 -26.39 2.96 -2.05
N VAL A 267 -25.41 3.26 -1.18
CA VAL A 267 -25.32 4.55 -0.51
C VAL A 267 -25.13 5.55 -1.63
N LYS A 268 -26.27 6.01 -2.19
CA LYS A 268 -26.28 6.98 -3.26
C LYS A 268 -25.75 8.24 -2.61
N PRO A 269 -24.56 8.71 -3.01
CA PRO A 269 -24.06 9.94 -2.47
C PRO A 269 -25.10 11.03 -2.75
N GLU A 270 -25.36 11.88 -1.76
CA GLU A 270 -26.32 12.99 -1.88
C GLU A 270 -26.00 13.88 -3.10
N ILE A 271 -24.72 13.92 -3.48
CA ILE A 271 -24.23 14.61 -4.66
C ILE A 271 -23.73 13.58 -5.68
N GLU A 272 -24.23 13.69 -6.91
CA GLU A 272 -23.79 12.85 -8.01
C GLU A 272 -22.29 13.01 -8.30
N PRO A 273 -21.52 11.91 -8.48
CA PRO A 273 -20.09 12.00 -8.78
C PRO A 273 -19.77 12.82 -10.04
N GLU A 274 -20.65 12.78 -11.04
CA GLU A 274 -20.48 13.52 -12.28
C GLU A 274 -20.62 15.03 -12.08
N PHE A 275 -21.51 15.45 -11.18
CA PHE A 275 -21.64 16.85 -10.80
C PHE A 275 -20.35 17.34 -10.12
N ILE A 276 -19.80 16.59 -9.17
CA ILE A 276 -18.53 16.95 -8.48
C ILE A 276 -17.38 17.10 -9.50
N LYS A 277 -17.26 16.19 -10.47
CA LYS A 277 -16.23 16.29 -11.53
C LYS A 277 -16.39 17.59 -12.34
N LYS A 278 -17.61 17.90 -12.79
CA LYS A 278 -17.92 19.13 -13.53
C LYS A 278 -17.66 20.37 -12.68
N TYR A 279 -18.02 20.33 -11.40
CA TYR A 279 -17.80 21.40 -10.44
C TYR A 279 -16.31 21.71 -10.27
N VAL A 280 -15.48 20.69 -10.01
CA VAL A 280 -14.03 20.84 -9.88
C VAL A 280 -13.41 21.35 -11.19
N ALA A 281 -13.84 20.83 -12.34
CA ALA A 281 -13.36 21.30 -13.64
C ALA A 281 -13.71 22.78 -13.89
N TYR A 282 -14.93 23.19 -13.55
CA TYR A 282 -15.38 24.58 -13.66
C TYR A 282 -14.57 25.50 -12.72
N ALA A 283 -14.41 25.11 -11.45
CA ALA A 283 -13.65 25.86 -10.46
C ALA A 283 -12.18 26.06 -10.88
N ARG A 284 -11.54 25.02 -11.41
CA ARG A 284 -10.16 25.09 -11.91
C ARG A 284 -10.00 26.02 -13.11
N LYS A 285 -10.99 26.07 -14.01
CA LYS A 285 -10.92 26.84 -15.26
C LYS A 285 -11.30 28.30 -15.08
N ASN A 286 -12.28 28.60 -14.23
CA ASN A 286 -12.91 29.91 -14.17
C ASN A 286 -12.54 30.72 -12.92
N CYS A 287 -12.10 30.08 -11.84
CA CYS A 287 -11.84 30.75 -10.57
C CYS A 287 -10.34 30.90 -10.32
N HIS A 288 -9.87 32.15 -10.27
CA HIS A 288 -8.48 32.53 -10.03
C HIS A 288 -8.42 33.49 -8.84
N PRO A 289 -8.62 32.97 -7.61
CA PRO A 289 -8.73 33.80 -6.43
C PRO A 289 -7.48 34.62 -6.17
N LYS A 290 -7.66 35.90 -5.88
CA LYS A 290 -6.59 36.82 -5.46
C LYS A 290 -6.71 37.13 -3.99
N LEU A 291 -5.57 37.19 -3.30
CA LEU A 291 -5.52 37.52 -1.89
C LEU A 291 -5.95 38.97 -1.66
N THR A 292 -6.96 39.18 -0.82
CA THR A 292 -7.38 40.51 -0.37
C THR A 292 -6.42 41.02 0.71
N ARG A 293 -6.35 42.35 0.87
CA ARG A 293 -5.47 42.96 1.87
C ARG A 293 -5.81 42.50 3.29
N GLU A 294 -7.09 42.44 3.63
CA GLU A 294 -7.58 42.01 4.94
C GLU A 294 -7.18 40.55 5.25
N ALA A 295 -7.39 39.64 4.29
CA ALA A 295 -7.00 38.24 4.44
C ALA A 295 -5.47 38.08 4.56
N GLY A 296 -4.71 38.87 3.78
CA GLY A 296 -3.25 38.87 3.83
C GLY A 296 -2.70 39.36 5.18
N GLU A 297 -3.31 40.38 5.77
CA GLU A 297 -2.95 40.86 7.11
C GLU A 297 -3.18 39.78 8.17
N VAL A 298 -4.30 39.06 8.11
CA VAL A 298 -4.59 37.94 9.04
C VAL A 298 -3.57 36.79 8.92
N ILE A 299 -3.20 36.39 7.70
CA ILE A 299 -2.21 35.33 7.48
C ILE A 299 -0.82 35.78 7.97
N LYS A 300 -0.43 37.02 7.67
CA LYS A 300 0.84 37.61 8.11
C LYS A 300 0.93 37.66 9.64
N ASP A 301 -0.10 38.18 10.30
CA ASP A 301 -0.13 38.31 11.76
C ASP A 301 -0.07 36.94 12.44
N PHE A 302 -0.75 35.92 11.89
CA PHE A 302 -0.64 34.56 12.37
C PHE A 302 0.78 34.01 12.20
N PHE A 303 1.39 34.16 11.02
CA PHE A 303 2.74 33.64 10.74
C PHE A 303 3.82 34.28 11.61
N VAL A 304 3.76 35.59 11.83
CA VAL A 304 4.72 36.31 12.71
C VAL A 304 4.61 35.78 14.14
N LYS A 305 3.39 35.71 14.69
CA LYS A 305 3.14 35.17 16.04
C LYS A 305 3.60 33.72 16.16
N LEU A 306 3.39 32.93 15.11
CA LEU A 306 3.82 31.54 15.04
C LEU A 306 5.35 31.44 15.11
N ARG A 307 6.08 32.29 14.38
CA ARG A 307 7.54 32.29 14.32
C ARG A 307 8.20 32.82 15.60
N GLU A 308 7.63 33.85 16.23
CA GLU A 308 8.09 34.37 17.52
C GLU A 308 8.10 33.28 18.60
N LYS A 309 7.03 32.47 18.64
CA LYS A 309 6.86 31.38 19.59
C LYS A 309 7.82 30.21 19.38
N VAL A 310 8.32 30.04 18.16
CA VAL A 310 9.16 28.91 17.73
C VAL A 310 10.65 29.22 17.79
N SER A 311 11.03 30.41 18.27
CA SER A 311 12.42 30.88 18.28
C SER A 311 13.33 30.21 19.35
N GLY A 312 13.15 28.92 19.61
CA GLY A 312 14.05 28.06 20.41
C GLY A 312 14.49 26.82 19.61
N GLU A 313 15.66 26.27 19.91
CA GLU A 313 16.31 25.15 19.17
C GLU A 313 15.52 23.82 19.17
N GLU A 314 14.43 23.71 19.94
CA GLU A 314 13.73 22.43 20.17
C GLU A 314 12.51 22.18 19.26
N ALA A 315 12.14 23.09 18.36
CA ALA A 315 10.92 22.92 17.57
C ALA A 315 10.95 21.64 16.69
N PRO A 316 9.94 20.74 16.78
CA PRO A 316 9.94 19.47 16.05
C PRO A 316 10.00 19.66 14.53
N ILE A 317 9.45 20.77 14.02
CA ILE A 317 9.42 21.12 12.61
C ILE A 317 9.84 22.59 12.45
N PRO A 318 10.83 22.89 11.60
CA PRO A 318 11.24 24.27 11.34
C PRO A 318 10.14 25.03 10.62
N ILE A 319 9.76 26.19 11.17
CA ILE A 319 8.76 27.08 10.55
C ILE A 319 9.47 28.03 9.58
N THR A 320 9.32 27.74 8.29
CA THR A 320 9.97 28.47 7.20
C THR A 320 8.98 29.33 6.43
N LEU A 321 9.48 30.20 5.55
CA LEU A 321 8.65 30.99 4.63
C LEU A 321 7.76 30.10 3.73
N ARG A 322 8.12 28.83 3.51
CA ARG A 322 7.28 27.87 2.79
C ARG A 322 5.92 27.67 3.45
N GLN A 323 5.87 27.70 4.79
CA GLN A 323 4.62 27.57 5.54
C GLN A 323 3.72 28.79 5.36
N TYR A 324 4.31 29.98 5.19
CA TYR A 324 3.56 31.19 4.85
C TYR A 324 2.95 31.09 3.44
N GLU A 325 3.73 30.64 2.45
CA GLU A 325 3.23 30.39 1.09
C GLU A 325 2.17 29.28 1.05
N ALA A 326 2.32 28.25 1.88
CA ALA A 326 1.34 27.19 2.03
C ALA A 326 0.00 27.73 2.54
N LEU A 327 0.00 28.63 3.54
CA LEU A 327 -1.23 29.27 4.04
C LEU A 327 -1.95 30.06 2.94
N ILE A 328 -1.21 30.80 2.12
CA ILE A 328 -1.79 31.54 0.98
C ILE A 328 -2.41 30.56 -0.02
N ARG A 329 -1.67 29.51 -0.42
CA ARG A 329 -2.17 28.49 -1.35
C ARG A 329 -3.41 27.77 -0.83
N LEU A 330 -3.46 27.46 0.46
CA LEU A 330 -4.63 26.84 1.11
C LEU A 330 -5.83 27.79 1.16
N ALA A 331 -5.62 29.07 1.43
CA ALA A 331 -6.68 30.07 1.43
C ALA A 331 -7.25 30.30 0.01
N GLU A 332 -6.37 30.38 -1.00
CA GLU A 332 -6.76 30.42 -2.41
C GLU A 332 -7.54 29.16 -2.82
N ALA A 333 -7.09 27.97 -2.39
CA ALA A 333 -7.81 26.73 -2.64
C ALA A 333 -9.21 26.74 -2.01
N SER A 334 -9.33 27.24 -0.77
CA SER A 334 -10.63 27.37 -0.08
C SER A 334 -11.58 28.31 -0.84
N ALA A 335 -11.11 29.47 -1.28
CA ALA A 335 -11.90 30.41 -2.09
C ALA A 335 -12.31 29.80 -3.45
N LYS A 336 -11.39 29.07 -4.10
CA LYS A 336 -11.63 28.40 -5.38
C LYS A 336 -12.71 27.33 -5.30
N VAL A 337 -12.73 26.52 -4.23
CA VAL A 337 -13.77 25.50 -4.01
C VAL A 337 -15.15 26.14 -3.81
N GLN A 338 -15.22 27.38 -3.35
CA GLN A 338 -16.48 28.16 -3.24
C GLN A 338 -16.79 28.99 -4.51
N LEU A 339 -16.07 28.76 -5.61
CA LEU A 339 -16.20 29.49 -6.88
C LEU A 339 -15.94 31.01 -6.79
N ARG A 340 -15.16 31.45 -5.80
CA ARG A 340 -14.81 32.87 -5.60
C ARG A 340 -13.50 33.24 -6.30
N ASN A 341 -13.42 34.49 -6.75
CA ASN A 341 -12.21 35.10 -7.33
C ASN A 341 -11.45 36.00 -6.35
N GLU A 342 -11.88 36.06 -5.10
CA GLU A 342 -11.24 36.83 -4.04
C GLU A 342 -11.17 35.96 -2.79
N VAL A 343 -10.01 35.97 -2.13
CA VAL A 343 -9.79 35.28 -0.86
C VAL A 343 -10.30 36.15 0.27
N THR A 344 -11.24 35.63 1.05
CA THR A 344 -11.81 36.34 2.20
C THR A 344 -11.09 36.02 3.50
N VAL A 345 -11.33 36.81 4.54
CA VAL A 345 -10.80 36.55 5.89
C VAL A 345 -11.24 35.18 6.41
N GLU A 346 -12.44 34.71 6.04
CA GLU A 346 -12.93 33.39 6.40
C GLU A 346 -12.08 32.26 5.77
N ASP A 347 -11.67 32.40 4.51
CA ASP A 347 -10.80 31.43 3.85
C ASP A 347 -9.41 31.38 4.51
N ALA A 348 -8.88 32.54 4.87
CA ALA A 348 -7.63 32.64 5.63
C ALA A 348 -7.74 31.93 6.98
N MET A 349 -8.84 32.13 7.71
CA MET A 349 -9.08 31.44 8.99
C MET A 349 -9.19 29.92 8.82
N ARG A 350 -9.86 29.42 7.77
CA ARG A 350 -9.92 27.99 7.47
C ARG A 350 -8.54 27.41 7.18
N ALA A 351 -7.73 28.10 6.37
CA ALA A 351 -6.35 27.70 6.09
C ALA A 351 -5.48 27.66 7.36
N ILE A 352 -5.60 28.68 8.21
CA ILE A 352 -4.92 28.73 9.52
C ILE A 352 -5.37 27.56 10.39
N ASN A 353 -6.66 27.26 10.47
CA ASN A 353 -7.17 26.15 11.28
C ASN A 353 -6.67 24.80 10.80
N LEU A 354 -6.58 24.58 9.48
CA LEU A 354 -5.99 23.38 8.90
C LEU A 354 -4.50 23.25 9.24
N MET A 355 -3.74 24.34 9.12
CA MET A 355 -2.33 24.36 9.50
C MET A 355 -2.15 24.10 11.00
N LYS A 356 -2.95 24.74 11.86
CA LYS A 356 -2.94 24.49 13.31
C LYS A 356 -3.23 23.02 13.62
N ALA A 357 -4.21 22.42 12.97
CA ALA A 357 -4.54 21.00 13.16
C ALA A 357 -3.39 20.09 12.74
N SER A 358 -2.73 20.39 11.62
CA SER A 358 -1.54 19.67 11.16
C SER A 358 -0.39 19.78 12.17
N LEU A 359 -0.04 20.99 12.60
CA LEU A 359 1.06 21.21 13.54
C LEU A 359 0.81 20.58 14.93
N ARG A 360 -0.44 20.63 15.42
CA ARG A 360 -0.84 20.01 16.69
C ARG A 360 -0.55 18.51 16.70
N GLN A 361 -0.82 17.80 15.61
CA GLN A 361 -0.54 16.37 15.55
C GLN A 361 0.95 16.04 15.68
N PHE A 362 1.84 16.96 15.30
CA PHE A 362 3.28 16.83 15.45
C PHE A 362 3.83 17.39 16.78
N GLY A 363 2.96 17.56 17.78
CA GLY A 363 3.34 17.98 19.13
C GLY A 363 3.61 19.48 19.27
N PHE A 364 3.22 20.29 18.30
CA PHE A 364 3.35 21.75 18.37
C PHE A 364 2.00 22.41 18.62
N ASP A 365 1.84 23.15 19.73
CA ASP A 365 0.64 23.96 19.94
C ASP A 365 0.87 25.42 19.50
N PRO A 366 0.21 25.87 18.42
CA PRO A 366 0.33 27.25 17.92
C PRO A 366 -0.16 28.32 18.89
N GLU A 367 -0.98 27.95 19.88
CA GLU A 367 -1.59 28.89 20.82
C GLU A 367 -0.69 29.13 22.03
N THR A 368 -0.07 28.09 22.58
CA THR A 368 0.87 28.22 23.69
C THR A 368 2.29 28.51 23.22
N GLY A 369 2.62 28.17 21.96
CA GLY A 369 3.99 28.28 21.45
C GLY A 369 4.96 27.28 22.05
N LYS A 370 4.46 26.39 22.90
CA LYS A 370 5.22 25.32 23.52
C LYS A 370 5.05 24.06 22.68
N ILE A 371 6.07 23.21 22.74
CA ILE A 371 5.96 21.83 22.30
C ILE A 371 5.09 21.14 23.35
N ASP A 372 3.77 21.26 23.19
CA ASP A 372 2.82 20.44 23.93
C ASP A 372 2.83 19.04 23.28
N ILE A 373 3.95 18.32 23.45
CA ILE A 373 3.92 16.85 23.44
C ILE A 373 2.77 16.41 24.37
N ASP A 374 2.59 17.16 25.47
CA ASP A 374 1.63 16.97 26.54
C ASP A 374 0.13 17.01 26.16
N ARG A 375 -0.28 17.55 25.01
CA ARG A 375 -1.72 17.78 24.73
C ARG A 375 -2.25 17.25 23.39
N ALA A 376 -1.37 16.89 22.47
CA ALA A 376 -1.75 16.23 21.21
C ALA A 376 -2.07 14.73 21.40
N GLU A 377 -1.74 14.19 22.57
CA GLU A 377 -1.67 12.76 22.85
C GLU A 377 -2.38 12.50 24.19
N GLY A 378 -3.38 11.62 24.19
CA GLY A 378 -4.44 11.54 25.21
C GLY A 378 -3.99 11.46 26.67
N HIS A 379 -4.88 11.96 27.54
CA HIS A 379 -5.11 11.70 28.99
C HIS A 379 -3.96 11.47 29.99
N ILE A 380 -2.68 11.44 29.63
CA ILE A 380 -1.59 11.02 30.51
C ILE A 380 -0.73 12.22 30.92
N PRO A 381 -0.60 12.53 32.24
CA PRO A 381 0.22 13.63 32.76
C PRO A 381 1.72 13.48 32.42
N SER A 382 2.42 14.61 32.25
CA SER A 382 3.87 14.70 31.95
C SER A 382 4.76 13.87 32.90
N SER A 383 4.43 13.85 34.21
CA SER A 383 5.14 13.06 35.21
C SER A 383 5.02 11.54 34.99
N GLN A 384 3.92 11.09 34.38
CA GLN A 384 3.67 9.68 34.10
C GLN A 384 4.32 9.26 32.77
N ARG A 385 4.42 10.17 31.78
CA ARG A 385 5.17 9.92 30.53
C ARG A 385 6.66 9.83 30.71
N GLY A 386 7.26 10.71 31.53
CA GLY A 386 8.69 10.62 31.85
C GLY A 386 9.04 9.25 32.44
N LYS A 387 8.17 8.73 33.31
CA LYS A 387 8.30 7.37 33.88
C LYS A 387 8.14 6.26 32.84
N ILE A 388 7.22 6.42 31.88
CA ILE A 388 7.05 5.48 30.76
C ILE A 388 8.26 5.49 29.82
N ARG A 389 8.85 6.66 29.56
CA ARG A 389 10.07 6.79 28.75
C ARG A 389 11.26 6.09 29.43
N ILE A 390 11.47 6.35 30.72
CA ILE A 390 12.49 5.64 31.51
C ILE A 390 12.28 4.12 31.44
N MET A 391 11.02 3.66 31.54
CA MET A 391 10.69 2.25 31.38
C MET A 391 11.03 1.70 29.99
N LEU A 392 10.74 2.45 28.91
CA LEU A 392 11.07 2.06 27.54
C LEU A 392 12.58 1.98 27.31
N ASP A 393 13.34 2.97 27.79
CA ASP A 393 14.80 3.01 27.70
C ASP A 393 15.42 1.81 28.44
N ILE A 394 14.93 1.51 29.64
CA ILE A 394 15.34 0.33 30.42
C ILE A 394 15.05 -0.97 29.68
N ILE A 395 13.86 -1.11 29.07
CA ILE A 395 13.51 -2.29 28.28
C ILE A 395 14.45 -2.42 27.07
N GLU A 396 14.82 -1.32 26.42
CA GLU A 396 15.70 -1.33 25.26
C GLU A 396 17.15 -1.71 25.65
N GLU A 397 17.67 -1.18 26.75
CA GLU A 397 18.96 -1.59 27.33
C GLU A 397 18.98 -3.08 27.74
N LEU A 398 17.92 -3.53 28.40
CA LEU A 398 17.78 -4.93 28.82
C LEU A 398 17.61 -5.86 27.61
N THR A 399 16.99 -5.39 26.52
CA THR A 399 16.90 -6.14 25.26
C THR A 399 18.29 -6.40 24.67
N GLN A 400 19.19 -5.41 24.74
CA GLN A 400 20.57 -5.58 24.27
C GLN A 400 21.37 -6.57 25.13
N THR A 401 21.03 -6.69 26.42
CA THR A 401 21.77 -7.53 27.39
C THR A 401 21.23 -8.97 27.47
N PHE A 402 19.91 -9.14 27.56
CA PHE A 402 19.23 -10.42 27.76
C PHE A 402 18.58 -10.99 26.48
N GLY A 403 18.62 -10.24 25.37
CA GLY A 403 17.95 -10.61 24.12
C GLY A 403 16.46 -10.25 24.12
N LYS A 404 15.68 -10.91 23.25
CA LYS A 404 14.26 -10.55 23.01
C LYS A 404 13.32 -10.83 24.20
N SER A 405 13.73 -11.63 25.19
CA SER A 405 12.86 -12.04 26.29
C SER A 405 13.43 -11.58 27.63
N ILE A 406 12.79 -10.60 28.27
CA ILE A 406 13.30 -9.91 29.45
C ILE A 406 12.49 -10.32 30.68
N PRO A 407 13.13 -10.72 31.79
CA PRO A 407 12.42 -11.00 33.05
C PRO A 407 11.73 -9.75 33.60
N VAL A 408 10.45 -9.88 33.97
CA VAL A 408 9.63 -8.79 34.54
C VAL A 408 10.25 -8.23 35.82
N ASP A 409 10.81 -9.11 36.66
CA ASP A 409 11.43 -8.72 37.93
C ASP A 409 12.65 -7.79 37.73
N GLU A 410 13.41 -8.02 36.66
CA GLU A 410 14.59 -7.21 36.33
C GLU A 410 14.18 -5.81 35.83
N ILE A 411 13.12 -5.74 35.02
CA ILE A 411 12.53 -4.46 34.56
C ILE A 411 12.03 -3.66 35.76
N ILE A 412 11.28 -4.30 36.67
CA ILE A 412 10.74 -3.67 37.87
C ILE A 412 11.86 -3.17 38.78
N ARG A 413 12.92 -3.97 38.98
CA ARG A 413 14.06 -3.58 39.83
C ARG A 413 14.75 -2.33 39.29
N ARG A 414 15.10 -2.34 38.00
CA ARG A 414 15.82 -1.24 37.35
C ARG A 414 14.97 0.02 37.20
N ALA A 415 13.65 -0.13 37.03
CA ALA A 415 12.71 0.98 37.05
C ALA A 415 12.61 1.63 38.44
N LYS A 416 12.58 0.84 39.52
CA LYS A 416 12.61 1.35 40.91
C LYS A 416 13.93 2.06 41.21
N GLU A 417 15.06 1.52 40.75
CA GLU A 417 16.38 2.16 40.87
C GLU A 417 16.45 3.51 40.11
N SER A 418 15.72 3.63 39.00
CA SER A 418 15.65 4.85 38.17
C SER A 418 14.59 5.85 38.62
N GLY A 419 13.96 5.66 39.78
CA GLY A 419 12.98 6.61 40.36
C GLY A 419 11.57 6.52 39.79
N VAL A 420 11.19 5.39 39.17
CA VAL A 420 9.82 5.16 38.69
C VAL A 420 8.95 4.59 39.83
N ASP A 421 7.99 5.37 40.30
CA ASP A 421 6.99 4.90 41.27
C ASP A 421 5.93 3.99 40.61
N ASN A 422 5.58 2.87 41.25
CA ASN A 422 4.63 1.86 40.77
C ASN A 422 4.87 1.38 39.31
N PRO A 423 6.05 0.84 38.99
CA PRO A 423 6.37 0.33 37.66
C PRO A 423 5.44 -0.82 37.24
N GLU A 424 4.86 -1.57 38.18
CA GLU A 424 3.93 -2.66 37.86
C GLU A 424 2.65 -2.15 37.16
N ASN A 425 2.13 -0.99 37.57
CA ASN A 425 0.94 -0.38 36.95
C ASN A 425 1.27 0.16 35.56
N ILE A 426 2.45 0.76 35.40
CA ILE A 426 2.91 1.29 34.12
C ILE A 426 3.10 0.15 33.12
N LEU A 427 3.77 -0.93 33.53
CA LEU A 427 3.98 -2.12 32.72
C LEU A 427 2.66 -2.78 32.32
N ARG A 428 1.66 -2.76 33.20
CA ARG A 428 0.30 -3.25 32.91
C ARG A 428 -0.41 -2.38 31.87
N SER A 429 -0.26 -1.04 31.94
CA SER A 429 -0.78 -0.11 30.91
C SER A 429 -0.14 -0.37 29.54
N MET A 430 1.19 -0.52 29.53
CA MET A 430 1.96 -0.81 28.31
C MET A 430 1.55 -2.15 27.67
N LYS A 431 1.17 -3.16 28.47
CA LYS A 431 0.58 -4.41 27.97
C LYS A 431 -0.81 -4.20 27.38
N SER A 432 -1.70 -3.45 28.05
CA SER A 432 -3.05 -3.20 27.55
C SER A 432 -3.07 -2.37 26.26
N GLU A 433 -2.09 -1.50 26.08
CA GLU A 433 -1.92 -0.66 24.89
C GLU A 433 -1.16 -1.38 23.75
N GLY A 434 -0.66 -2.59 24.01
CA GLY A 434 0.00 -3.41 22.99
C GLY A 434 1.39 -2.92 22.59
N ILE A 435 2.12 -2.25 23.50
CA ILE A 435 3.51 -1.81 23.27
C ILE A 435 4.48 -2.95 23.60
N VAL A 436 4.13 -3.75 24.60
CA VAL A 436 4.89 -4.91 25.04
C VAL A 436 3.95 -6.10 25.20
N PHE A 437 4.43 -7.30 24.90
CA PHE A 437 3.67 -8.54 25.07
C PHE A 437 4.41 -9.54 25.96
N GLU A 438 3.66 -10.45 26.56
CA GLU A 438 4.18 -11.49 27.46
C GLU A 438 4.19 -12.84 26.73
N PRO A 439 5.33 -13.27 26.14
CA PRO A 439 5.43 -14.56 25.45
C PRO A 439 5.31 -15.76 26.41
N SER A 440 5.81 -15.59 27.64
CA SER A 440 5.83 -16.61 28.69
C SER A 440 5.59 -15.94 30.05
N PRO A 441 4.94 -16.60 31.03
CA PRO A 441 4.67 -16.01 32.34
C PRO A 441 5.95 -15.45 32.98
N GLY A 442 5.95 -14.15 33.31
CA GLY A 442 7.08 -13.48 33.94
C GLY A 442 8.16 -12.96 32.97
N PHE A 443 7.94 -13.06 31.66
CA PHE A 443 8.85 -12.51 30.64
C PHE A 443 8.11 -11.55 29.72
N ILE A 444 8.76 -10.45 29.34
CA ILE A 444 8.22 -9.45 28.44
C ILE A 444 9.12 -9.27 27.23
N GLN A 445 8.48 -9.04 26.09
CA GLN A 445 9.12 -8.72 24.83
C GLN A 445 8.47 -7.47 24.23
N LYS A 446 9.28 -6.53 23.72
CA LYS A 446 8.83 -5.37 22.93
C LYS A 446 8.34 -5.88 21.56
N ILE A 447 7.18 -5.39 21.12
CA ILE A 447 6.58 -5.78 19.81
C ILE A 447 7.46 -5.31 18.66
#